data_AF-J3L3I5-F1
#
_entry.id   AF-J3L3I5-F1
#
_cell.length_a   1.000
_cell.length_b   1.000
_cell.length_c   1.000
_cell.angle_alpha   90.00
_cell.angle_beta   90.00
_cell.angle_gamma   90.00
#
_symmetry.space_group_name_H-M   'P 1'
#
loop_
_entity.id
_entity.type
_entity.pdbx_description
1 polymer ?
#
loop_
_entity_poly.entity_id
_entity_poly.type
_entity_poly.pdbx_seq_one_letter_code
_entity_poly.pdbx_strand_id
1 'polypeptide(L)'
;MVAQSENGRGMTSELQENVNMWKKLWRINAPGKMLITLWRIVHDCLPSGFQLRRRHIPALEGCCFCERDDRIEHIFLLCPFAECVWDSIKSHFDLKLCRSELRSMKQWAFDFLGRSSNIQKTVMAVTLWHIWEARNQARNNTTPTSPRQVTLKILAYVDMIEQHCTRSAFAARSDPTQPAPRWSPPSEGTILINTDAAVFRAAGFFGLGFLLRDHNGVCLLAVNERQTGCTSPETAEAMAIRCDLRTALDEGHQKIMLASDCLSIIQRIQSVGCDRSTNGALTSDIKVLATGFWDCSFMYVNRSTNAAAHLLAQCSEQTSCNVYRDVIPEPIREVLLSDLSKSCGIISKKKKVCFHK
;
A
#
# COMPACT_ATOMS: atom_id res chain seq x y z
N MET A 1 -16.21 5.23 55.22
CA MET A 1 -15.16 5.64 54.26
C MET A 1 -14.91 4.48 53.33
N VAL A 2 -15.48 4.57 52.14
CA VAL A 2 -15.31 3.63 51.04
C VAL A 2 -14.04 4.05 50.30
N ALA A 3 -13.08 3.14 50.16
CA ALA A 3 -12.00 3.28 49.19
C ALA A 3 -12.16 2.15 48.17
N GLN A 4 -12.68 2.51 47.00
CA GLN A 4 -12.73 1.66 45.83
C GLN A 4 -11.30 1.44 45.32
N SER A 5 -10.92 0.17 45.15
CA SER A 5 -9.75 -0.22 44.36
C SER A 5 -10.22 -0.47 42.93
N GLU A 6 -10.18 0.57 42.10
CA GLU A 6 -10.17 0.45 40.65
C GLU A 6 -8.71 0.34 40.21
N ASN A 7 -8.27 -0.82 39.71
CA ASN A 7 -7.17 -0.86 38.75
C ASN A 7 -7.10 -2.19 37.99
N GLY A 8 -7.31 -2.06 36.67
CA GLY A 8 -6.72 -2.83 35.57
C GLY A 8 -6.46 -4.32 35.76
N ARG A 9 -7.34 -5.16 35.20
CA ARG A 9 -6.99 -6.54 34.87
C ARG A 9 -5.86 -6.52 33.83
N GLY A 10 -4.65 -6.92 34.23
CA GLY A 10 -3.55 -7.17 33.30
C GLY A 10 -3.93 -8.22 32.26
N MET A 11 -3.54 -8.01 31.00
CA MET A 11 -3.68 -9.02 29.95
C MET A 11 -2.85 -10.25 30.31
N THR A 12 -3.40 -11.45 30.10
CA THR A 12 -2.68 -12.72 30.34
C THR A 12 -1.48 -12.86 29.40
N SER A 13 -0.44 -13.58 29.82
CA SER A 13 0.82 -13.76 29.06
C SER A 13 0.59 -14.22 27.62
N GLU A 14 -0.36 -15.14 27.40
CA GLU A 14 -0.73 -15.64 26.08
C GLU A 14 -1.35 -14.57 25.16
N LEU A 15 -2.16 -13.66 25.72
CA LEU A 15 -2.74 -12.55 24.95
C LEU A 15 -1.65 -11.56 24.53
N GLN A 16 -0.69 -11.29 25.42
CA GLN A 16 0.43 -10.39 25.15
C GLN A 16 1.38 -10.99 24.10
N GLU A 17 1.69 -12.29 24.17
CA GLU A 17 2.47 -13.00 23.17
C GLU A 17 1.78 -13.00 21.80
N ASN A 18 0.48 -13.29 21.74
CA ASN A 18 -0.29 -13.23 20.51
C ASN A 18 -0.26 -11.82 19.89
N VAL A 19 -0.46 -10.76 20.68
CA VAL A 19 -0.37 -9.36 20.20
C VAL A 19 1.02 -9.05 19.64
N ASN A 20 2.08 -9.50 20.30
CA ASN A 20 3.45 -9.30 19.84
C ASN A 20 3.74 -10.04 18.52
N MET A 21 3.20 -11.25 18.33
CA MET A 21 3.36 -11.99 17.08
C MET A 21 2.62 -11.33 15.91
N TRP A 22 1.42 -10.78 16.15
CA TRP A 22 0.72 -9.99 15.14
C TRP A 22 1.50 -8.74 14.74
N LYS A 23 2.10 -8.03 15.70
CA LYS A 23 2.99 -6.89 15.41
C LYS A 23 4.18 -7.33 14.55
N LYS A 24 4.77 -8.51 14.79
CA LYS A 24 5.86 -9.04 13.95
C LYS A 24 5.39 -9.33 12.53
N LEU A 25 4.20 -9.90 12.35
CA LEU A 25 3.63 -10.19 11.03
C LEU A 25 3.41 -8.92 10.21
N TRP A 26 2.81 -7.89 10.80
CA TRP A 26 2.54 -6.63 10.10
C TRP A 26 3.79 -5.76 9.86
N ARG A 27 4.90 -6.05 10.55
CA ARG A 27 6.21 -5.39 10.34
C ARG A 27 7.05 -6.04 9.24
N ILE A 28 6.59 -7.14 8.64
CA ILE A 28 7.30 -7.77 7.53
C ILE A 28 7.34 -6.80 6.35
N ASN A 29 8.51 -6.63 5.76
CA ASN A 29 8.68 -5.79 4.59
C ASN A 29 8.17 -6.51 3.34
N ALA A 30 6.85 -6.48 3.13
CA ALA A 30 6.19 -7.05 1.96
C ALA A 30 4.91 -6.25 1.62
N PRO A 31 4.46 -6.27 0.36
CA PRO A 31 3.20 -5.66 -0.04
C PRO A 31 2.01 -6.13 0.80
N GLY A 32 1.05 -5.23 1.06
CA GLY A 32 -0.13 -5.51 1.88
C GLY A 32 -0.92 -6.76 1.46
N LYS A 33 -1.04 -7.03 0.15
CA LYS A 33 -1.69 -8.26 -0.37
C LYS A 33 -1.02 -9.55 0.13
N MET A 34 0.30 -9.55 0.30
CA MET A 34 1.07 -10.70 0.78
C MET A 34 0.91 -10.84 2.30
N LEU A 35 0.89 -9.73 3.04
CA LEU A 35 0.64 -9.71 4.48
C LEU A 35 -0.79 -10.18 4.81
N ILE A 36 -1.80 -9.74 4.04
CA ILE A 36 -3.18 -10.21 4.16
C ILE A 36 -3.27 -11.70 3.88
N THR A 37 -2.55 -12.19 2.86
CA THR A 37 -2.53 -13.63 2.55
C THR A 37 -1.91 -14.42 3.70
N LEU A 38 -0.76 -13.98 4.24
CA LEU A 38 -0.14 -14.57 5.42
C LEU A 38 -1.07 -14.53 6.64
N TRP A 39 -1.74 -13.41 6.90
CA TRP A 39 -2.73 -13.29 7.95
C TRP A 39 -3.87 -14.32 7.77
N ARG A 40 -4.38 -14.49 6.55
CA ARG A 40 -5.42 -15.50 6.25
C ARG A 40 -4.93 -16.93 6.42
N ILE A 41 -3.65 -17.21 6.14
CA ILE A 41 -3.01 -18.51 6.40
C ILE A 41 -3.00 -18.78 7.91
N VAL A 42 -2.53 -17.81 8.69
CA VAL A 42 -2.44 -17.92 10.16
C VAL A 42 -3.81 -18.08 10.81
N HIS A 43 -4.85 -17.47 10.23
CA HIS A 43 -6.24 -17.62 10.68
C HIS A 43 -6.97 -18.84 10.11
N ASP A 44 -6.31 -19.67 9.29
CA ASP A 44 -6.93 -20.84 8.65
C ASP A 44 -8.22 -20.49 7.87
N CYS A 45 -8.21 -19.33 7.20
CA CYS A 45 -9.39 -18.76 6.54
C CYS A 45 -9.20 -18.52 5.02
N LEU A 46 -8.15 -19.09 4.43
CA LEU A 46 -8.03 -19.15 2.97
C LEU A 46 -9.06 -20.13 2.38
N PRO A 47 -9.66 -19.81 1.21
CA PRO A 47 -10.69 -20.64 0.59
C PRO A 47 -10.08 -21.85 -0.14
N SER A 48 -9.42 -22.76 0.59
CA SER A 48 -9.09 -24.08 0.05
C SER A 48 -10.35 -24.93 -0.13
N GLY A 49 -10.34 -25.92 -1.02
CA GLY A 49 -11.40 -26.91 -1.13
C GLY A 49 -11.73 -27.57 0.20
N PHE A 50 -10.72 -27.92 1.01
CA PHE A 50 -10.91 -28.40 2.38
C PHE A 50 -11.72 -27.40 3.23
N GLN A 51 -11.33 -26.12 3.22
CA GLN A 51 -12.00 -25.06 3.97
C GLN A 51 -13.41 -24.73 3.46
N LEU A 52 -13.64 -24.87 2.17
CA LEU A 52 -14.96 -24.68 1.53
C LEU A 52 -15.90 -25.83 1.88
N ARG A 53 -15.45 -27.09 1.76
CA ARG A 53 -16.23 -28.28 2.14
C ARG A 53 -16.60 -28.27 3.61
N ARG A 54 -15.67 -27.88 4.50
CA ARG A 54 -15.94 -27.68 5.93
C ARG A 54 -17.04 -26.65 6.22
N ARG A 55 -17.28 -25.71 5.29
CA ARG A 55 -18.35 -24.71 5.35
C ARG A 55 -19.58 -25.10 4.50
N HIS A 56 -19.67 -26.35 4.05
CA HIS A 56 -20.74 -26.86 3.18
C HIS A 56 -20.83 -26.15 1.82
N ILE A 57 -19.72 -25.59 1.32
CA ILE A 57 -19.62 -25.00 -0.02
C ILE A 57 -19.03 -26.05 -0.98
N PRO A 58 -19.70 -26.36 -2.11
CA PRO A 58 -19.18 -27.30 -3.10
C PRO A 58 -17.79 -26.89 -3.60
N ALA A 59 -16.82 -27.81 -3.57
CA ALA A 59 -15.46 -27.57 -4.05
C ALA A 59 -14.77 -28.88 -4.45
N LEU A 60 -13.95 -28.80 -5.51
CA LEU A 60 -13.10 -29.90 -5.97
C LEU A 60 -12.26 -30.50 -4.83
N GLU A 61 -12.17 -31.82 -4.82
CA GLU A 61 -11.34 -32.56 -3.88
C GLU A 61 -9.88 -32.58 -4.34
N GLY A 62 -8.99 -32.55 -3.35
CA GLY A 62 -7.57 -32.70 -3.56
C GLY A 62 -6.83 -31.45 -4.05
N CYS A 63 -5.51 -31.55 -3.99
CA CYS A 63 -4.56 -30.52 -4.38
C CYS A 63 -4.39 -30.54 -5.90
N CYS A 64 -4.50 -29.38 -6.55
CA CYS A 64 -4.38 -29.24 -8.02
C CYS A 64 -2.98 -29.59 -8.58
N PHE A 65 -2.00 -29.89 -7.73
CA PHE A 65 -0.64 -30.23 -8.14
C PHE A 65 -0.25 -31.68 -7.89
N CYS A 66 -0.90 -32.38 -6.96
CA CYS A 66 -0.50 -33.74 -6.58
C CYS A 66 -1.67 -34.62 -6.11
N GLU A 67 -2.89 -34.12 -6.20
CA GLU A 67 -4.16 -34.85 -5.96
C GLU A 67 -4.37 -35.37 -4.52
N ARG A 68 -3.41 -35.12 -3.61
CA ARG A 68 -3.53 -35.37 -2.16
C ARG A 68 -4.38 -34.30 -1.47
N ASP A 69 -4.43 -34.31 -0.14
CA ASP A 69 -5.18 -33.33 0.67
C ASP A 69 -4.88 -31.87 0.29
N ASP A 70 -5.88 -31.00 0.40
CA ASP A 70 -5.79 -29.58 0.06
C ASP A 70 -5.96 -28.66 1.27
N ARG A 71 -5.56 -29.16 2.45
CA ARG A 71 -5.29 -28.34 3.64
C ARG A 71 -4.18 -27.33 3.39
N ILE A 72 -4.21 -26.23 4.14
CA ILE A 72 -3.25 -25.14 4.00
C ILE A 72 -1.82 -25.61 4.30
N GLU A 73 -1.61 -26.47 5.29
CA GLU A 73 -0.31 -27.10 5.58
C GLU A 73 0.23 -27.82 4.35
N HIS A 74 -0.63 -28.60 3.69
CA HIS A 74 -0.24 -29.32 2.50
C HIS A 74 0.11 -28.36 1.36
N ILE A 75 -0.80 -27.44 1.01
CA ILE A 75 -0.63 -26.50 -0.10
C ILE A 75 0.66 -25.70 0.04
N PHE A 76 0.98 -25.22 1.24
CA PHE A 76 2.09 -24.30 1.45
C PHE A 76 3.41 -24.97 1.80
N LEU A 77 3.42 -26.16 2.40
CA LEU A 77 4.65 -26.75 2.94
C LEU A 77 4.92 -28.19 2.51
N LEU A 78 3.89 -29.03 2.33
CA LEU A 78 4.05 -30.49 2.16
C LEU A 78 3.74 -30.99 0.73
N CYS A 79 3.13 -30.14 -0.11
CA CYS A 79 2.87 -30.46 -1.50
C CYS A 79 4.19 -30.55 -2.27
N PRO A 80 4.44 -31.58 -3.11
CA PRO A 80 5.70 -31.72 -3.85
C PRO A 80 6.04 -30.47 -4.67
N PHE A 81 5.03 -29.82 -5.23
CA PHE A 81 5.16 -28.52 -5.89
C PHE A 81 5.77 -27.46 -4.97
N ALA A 82 5.17 -27.28 -3.78
CA ALA A 82 5.66 -26.33 -2.78
C ALA A 82 7.05 -26.74 -2.26
N GLU A 83 7.31 -28.04 -2.11
CA GLU A 83 8.62 -28.54 -1.70
C GLU A 83 9.71 -28.11 -2.69
N CYS A 84 9.50 -28.33 -3.99
CA CYS A 84 10.43 -27.91 -5.04
C CYS A 84 10.68 -26.39 -5.05
N VAL A 85 9.64 -25.58 -4.86
CA VAL A 85 9.78 -24.12 -4.74
C VAL A 85 10.64 -23.78 -3.53
N TRP A 86 10.28 -24.31 -2.36
CA TRP A 86 11.00 -24.04 -1.13
C TRP A 86 12.44 -24.52 -1.15
N ASP A 87 12.76 -25.66 -1.76
CA ASP A 87 14.13 -26.18 -1.79
C ASP A 87 15.06 -25.26 -2.60
N SER A 88 14.52 -24.63 -3.66
CA SER A 88 15.23 -23.59 -4.41
C SER A 88 15.40 -22.29 -3.62
N ILE A 89 14.41 -21.92 -2.80
CA ILE A 89 14.44 -20.68 -2.00
C ILE A 89 15.32 -20.86 -0.75
N LYS A 90 15.30 -22.03 -0.11
CA LYS A 90 16.11 -22.34 1.08
C LYS A 90 17.60 -22.21 0.79
N SER A 91 18.06 -22.72 -0.36
CA SER A 91 19.46 -22.65 -0.75
C SER A 91 19.93 -21.21 -1.00
N HIS A 92 19.02 -20.32 -1.42
CA HIS A 92 19.34 -18.93 -1.71
C HIS A 92 19.35 -18.02 -0.46
N PHE A 93 18.49 -18.27 0.53
CA PHE A 93 18.30 -17.39 1.70
C PHE A 93 18.60 -18.04 3.07
N ASP A 94 19.23 -19.22 3.07
CA ASP A 94 19.55 -20.02 4.27
C ASP A 94 18.32 -20.23 5.19
N LEU A 95 17.21 -20.69 4.60
CA LEU A 95 15.97 -20.85 5.34
C LEU A 95 15.89 -22.18 6.08
N LYS A 96 15.59 -22.10 7.38
CA LYS A 96 15.22 -23.27 8.19
C LYS A 96 13.71 -23.39 8.24
N LEU A 97 13.08 -24.27 7.45
CA LEU A 97 11.62 -24.40 7.46
C LEU A 97 11.08 -25.24 8.63
N CYS A 98 11.85 -26.14 9.23
CA CYS A 98 11.40 -27.00 10.35
C CYS A 98 10.05 -27.71 10.10
N ARG A 99 9.87 -28.29 8.90
CA ARG A 99 8.59 -28.95 8.51
C ARG A 99 8.23 -30.14 9.42
N SER A 100 9.22 -30.82 9.99
CA SER A 100 9.05 -31.94 10.92
C SER A 100 8.37 -31.54 12.24
N GLU A 101 8.39 -30.25 12.59
CA GLU A 101 7.81 -29.70 13.83
C GLU A 101 6.44 -29.05 13.60
N LEU A 102 5.88 -29.19 12.38
CA LEU A 102 4.62 -28.58 11.97
C LEU A 102 3.44 -29.18 12.74
N ARG A 103 2.82 -28.39 13.63
CA ARG A 103 1.56 -28.75 14.30
C ARG A 103 0.34 -28.06 13.68
N SER A 104 0.53 -26.81 13.25
CA SER A 104 -0.46 -26.02 12.51
C SER A 104 0.25 -24.92 11.72
N MET A 105 -0.38 -24.42 10.66
CA MET A 105 0.16 -23.26 9.94
C MET A 105 0.35 -22.03 10.83
N LYS A 106 -0.53 -21.80 11.82
CA LYS A 106 -0.41 -20.70 12.78
C LYS A 106 0.87 -20.79 13.60
N GLN A 107 1.09 -21.94 14.25
CA GLN A 107 2.27 -22.18 15.08
C GLN A 107 3.54 -22.08 14.23
N TRP A 108 3.58 -22.76 13.09
CA TRP A 108 4.74 -22.73 12.20
C TRP A 108 5.10 -21.32 11.74
N ALA A 109 4.10 -20.53 11.32
CA ALA A 109 4.33 -19.17 10.87
C ALA A 109 4.89 -18.29 12.00
N PHE A 110 4.34 -18.39 13.21
CA PHE A 110 4.82 -17.60 14.35
C PHE A 110 6.22 -18.02 14.82
N ASP A 111 6.52 -19.32 14.83
CA ASP A 111 7.86 -19.81 15.17
C ASP A 111 8.89 -19.37 14.13
N PHE A 112 8.53 -19.41 12.84
CA PHE A 112 9.37 -18.87 11.77
C PHE A 112 9.59 -17.36 11.97
N LEU A 113 8.54 -16.57 12.21
CA LEU A 113 8.67 -15.13 12.49
C LEU A 113 9.49 -14.83 13.76
N GLY A 114 9.49 -15.74 14.73
CA GLY A 114 10.24 -15.62 15.97
C GLY A 114 11.75 -15.75 15.77
N ARG A 115 12.19 -16.67 14.91
CA ARG A 115 13.62 -17.06 14.76
C ARG A 115 14.30 -16.54 13.49
N SER A 116 13.56 -16.01 12.53
CA SER A 116 14.09 -15.58 11.23
C SER A 116 14.55 -14.12 11.20
N SER A 117 15.47 -13.81 10.29
CA SER A 117 15.88 -12.43 9.98
C SER A 117 14.79 -11.66 9.20
N ASN A 118 14.94 -10.34 9.03
CA ASN A 118 13.94 -9.53 8.32
C ASN A 118 13.78 -9.96 6.85
N ILE A 119 14.88 -10.22 6.15
CA ILE A 119 14.84 -10.71 4.76
C ILE A 119 14.15 -12.07 4.68
N GLN A 120 14.46 -12.99 5.60
CA GLN A 120 13.82 -14.32 5.62
C GLN A 120 12.30 -14.23 5.86
N LYS A 121 11.84 -13.28 6.69
CA LYS A 121 10.40 -13.01 6.87
C LYS A 121 9.75 -12.48 5.59
N THR A 122 10.43 -11.57 4.89
CA THR A 122 9.97 -11.08 3.58
C THR A 122 9.89 -12.22 2.57
N VAL A 123 10.95 -13.02 2.45
CA VAL A 123 11.00 -14.20 1.58
C VAL A 123 9.85 -15.16 1.91
N MET A 124 9.56 -15.41 3.18
CA MET A 124 8.43 -16.25 3.58
C MET A 124 7.09 -15.68 3.08
N ALA A 125 6.80 -14.41 3.33
CA ALA A 125 5.53 -13.79 2.93
C ALA A 125 5.35 -13.79 1.40
N VAL A 126 6.42 -13.48 0.66
CA VAL A 126 6.44 -13.49 -0.81
C VAL A 126 6.25 -14.91 -1.35
N THR A 127 6.94 -15.89 -0.77
CA THR A 127 6.86 -17.30 -1.19
C THR A 127 5.47 -17.87 -0.99
N LEU A 128 4.88 -17.68 0.19
CA LEU A 128 3.52 -18.14 0.47
C LEU A 128 2.51 -17.48 -0.47
N TRP A 129 2.65 -16.19 -0.76
CA TRP A 129 1.77 -15.51 -1.71
C TRP A 129 1.86 -16.10 -3.13
N HIS A 130 3.07 -16.32 -3.65
CA HIS A 130 3.24 -16.86 -5.00
C HIS A 130 2.87 -18.33 -5.12
N ILE A 131 3.01 -19.13 -4.05
CA ILE A 131 2.46 -20.50 -4.01
C ILE A 131 0.93 -20.45 -4.09
N TRP A 132 0.29 -19.56 -3.32
CA TRP A 132 -1.16 -19.37 -3.38
C TRP A 132 -1.64 -18.89 -4.76
N GLU A 133 -0.92 -17.94 -5.35
CA GLU A 133 -1.17 -17.44 -6.70
C GLU A 133 -1.08 -18.55 -7.73
N ALA A 134 0.00 -19.34 -7.72
CA ALA A 134 0.20 -20.45 -8.65
C ALA A 134 -0.90 -21.50 -8.51
N ARG A 135 -1.32 -21.80 -7.27
CA ARG A 135 -2.45 -22.70 -7.00
C ARG A 135 -3.74 -22.17 -7.60
N ASN A 136 -4.06 -20.90 -7.38
CA ASN A 136 -5.28 -20.30 -7.93
C ASN A 136 -5.26 -20.26 -9.45
N GLN A 137 -4.09 -20.01 -10.05
CA GLN A 137 -3.91 -20.10 -11.50
C GLN A 137 -4.15 -21.51 -12.01
N ALA A 138 -3.59 -22.54 -11.37
CA ALA A 138 -3.82 -23.94 -11.77
C ALA A 138 -5.28 -24.40 -11.58
N ARG A 139 -6.02 -23.81 -10.64
CA ARG A 139 -7.45 -24.09 -10.44
C ARG A 139 -8.36 -23.36 -11.42
N ASN A 140 -8.05 -22.10 -11.75
CA ASN A 140 -8.91 -21.26 -12.57
C ASN A 140 -8.54 -21.30 -14.06
N ASN A 141 -7.27 -21.60 -14.37
CA ASN A 141 -6.72 -21.69 -15.72
C ASN A 141 -6.15 -23.11 -15.92
N THR A 142 -6.23 -23.65 -17.14
CA THR A 142 -5.78 -25.03 -17.43
C THR A 142 -4.26 -25.17 -17.62
N THR A 143 -3.48 -24.09 -17.52
CA THR A 143 -2.02 -24.13 -17.68
C THR A 143 -1.31 -24.11 -16.33
N PRO A 144 -0.77 -25.24 -15.85
CA PRO A 144 -0.03 -25.29 -14.59
C PRO A 144 1.32 -24.57 -14.73
N THR A 145 1.56 -23.59 -13.86
CA THR A 145 2.86 -22.93 -13.73
C THR A 145 3.85 -23.90 -13.11
N SER A 146 5.08 -24.00 -13.65
CA SER A 146 6.11 -24.88 -13.09
C SER A 146 6.72 -24.32 -11.79
N PRO A 147 7.21 -25.17 -10.85
CA PRO A 147 7.89 -24.72 -9.63
C PRO A 147 9.04 -23.75 -9.92
N ARG A 148 9.83 -24.02 -10.97
CA ARG A 148 10.95 -23.16 -11.38
C ARG A 148 10.49 -21.74 -11.73
N GLN A 149 9.39 -21.59 -12.46
CA GLN A 149 8.85 -20.27 -12.81
C GLN A 149 8.37 -19.51 -11.56
N VAL A 150 7.75 -20.22 -10.61
CA VAL A 150 7.37 -19.63 -9.32
C VAL A 150 8.59 -19.18 -8.52
N THR A 151 9.63 -20.02 -8.44
CA THR A 151 10.91 -19.66 -7.81
C THR A 151 11.52 -18.39 -8.43
N LEU A 152 11.62 -18.33 -9.76
CA LEU A 152 12.18 -17.15 -10.44
C LEU A 152 11.36 -15.88 -10.16
N LYS A 153 10.01 -16.00 -10.13
CA LYS A 153 9.14 -14.90 -9.72
C LYS A 153 9.42 -14.46 -8.28
N ILE A 154 9.53 -15.39 -7.34
CA ILE A 154 9.83 -15.09 -5.94
C ILE A 154 11.17 -14.36 -5.82
N LEU A 155 12.24 -14.89 -6.44
CA LEU A 155 13.57 -14.28 -6.38
C LEU A 155 13.56 -12.85 -6.94
N ALA A 156 12.99 -12.65 -8.13
CA ALA A 156 12.86 -11.32 -8.72
C ALA A 156 12.04 -10.36 -7.85
N TYR A 157 10.97 -10.86 -7.21
CA TYR A 157 10.13 -10.03 -6.34
C TYR A 157 10.84 -9.66 -5.04
N VAL A 158 11.57 -10.60 -4.43
CA VAL A 158 12.37 -10.33 -3.23
C VAL A 158 13.48 -9.33 -3.56
N ASP A 159 14.21 -9.52 -4.65
CA ASP A 159 15.25 -8.59 -5.12
C ASP A 159 14.67 -7.19 -5.37
N MET A 160 13.50 -7.10 -6.02
CA MET A 160 12.77 -5.84 -6.15
C MET A 160 12.46 -5.22 -4.78
N ILE A 161 11.92 -5.98 -3.81
CA ILE A 161 11.67 -5.45 -2.46
C ILE A 161 12.97 -4.98 -1.80
N GLU A 162 14.06 -5.73 -1.91
CA GLU A 162 15.35 -5.34 -1.33
C GLU A 162 15.89 -4.08 -1.99
N GLN A 163 15.89 -3.97 -3.32
CA GLN A 163 16.36 -2.78 -4.05
C GLN A 163 15.52 -1.54 -3.76
N HIS A 164 14.19 -1.69 -3.62
CA HIS A 164 13.30 -0.58 -3.32
C HIS A 164 13.27 -0.21 -1.82
N CYS A 165 13.68 -1.11 -0.91
CA CYS A 165 13.75 -0.82 0.53
C CYS A 165 15.16 -0.49 1.04
N THR A 166 16.23 -0.91 0.35
CA THR A 166 17.62 -0.52 0.66
C THR A 166 17.94 0.91 0.27
N ARG A 167 17.23 1.50 -0.71
CA ARG A 167 17.35 2.94 -0.99
C ARG A 167 16.79 3.87 0.10
N SER A 168 16.09 3.33 1.10
CA SER A 168 15.63 4.07 2.26
C SER A 168 16.47 3.82 3.53
N ALA A 169 17.59 3.09 3.43
CA ALA A 169 18.38 2.64 4.60
C ALA A 169 19.56 3.56 4.99
N PHE A 170 19.81 4.68 4.29
CA PHE A 170 20.84 5.67 4.67
C PHE A 170 20.31 6.89 5.43
N ALA A 171 19.02 6.97 5.72
CA ALA A 171 18.52 7.91 6.73
C ALA A 171 18.54 7.21 8.10
N ALA A 172 19.55 7.52 8.89
CA ALA A 172 19.76 7.01 10.25
C ALA A 172 18.45 7.02 11.06
N ARG A 173 18.11 5.86 11.64
CA ARG A 173 17.04 5.72 12.62
C ARG A 173 17.52 6.25 13.96
N SER A 174 17.08 7.45 14.31
CA SER A 174 17.10 7.95 15.68
C SER A 174 15.72 7.71 16.33
N ASP A 175 15.72 6.93 17.41
CA ASP A 175 14.72 6.81 18.50
C ASP A 175 13.20 6.61 18.20
N PRO A 176 12.47 5.79 18.99
CA PRO A 176 11.03 5.57 18.85
C PRO A 176 10.25 6.72 19.51
N THR A 177 10.33 7.92 18.95
CA THR A 177 9.45 9.06 19.30
C THR A 177 9.07 9.94 18.10
N GLN A 178 9.47 9.60 16.87
CA GLN A 178 9.06 10.37 15.70
C GLN A 178 7.61 10.02 15.32
N PRO A 179 6.65 10.98 15.37
CA PRO A 179 5.32 10.75 14.85
C PRO A 179 5.40 10.39 13.36
N ALA A 180 4.47 9.56 12.87
CA ALA A 180 4.36 9.23 11.45
C ALA A 180 4.47 10.51 10.59
N PRO A 181 5.14 10.46 9.41
CA PRO A 181 5.29 11.62 8.54
C PRO A 181 3.91 12.24 8.30
N ARG A 182 3.78 13.51 8.67
CA ARG A 182 2.51 14.26 8.66
C ARG A 182 2.45 15.11 7.42
N TRP A 183 1.24 15.40 6.94
CA TRP A 183 1.06 16.44 5.97
C TRP A 183 1.41 17.80 6.60
N SER A 184 2.08 18.65 5.82
CA SER A 184 2.41 20.02 6.20
C SER A 184 2.06 20.96 5.05
N PRO A 185 1.57 22.17 5.35
CA PRO A 185 1.31 23.16 4.30
C PRO A 185 2.59 23.60 3.61
N PRO A 186 2.50 24.08 2.35
CA PRO A 186 3.63 24.65 1.63
C PRO A 186 4.00 26.04 2.17
N SER A 187 5.09 26.61 1.65
CA SER A 187 5.47 28.00 1.94
C SER A 187 4.42 28.99 1.45
N GLU A 188 4.38 30.17 2.07
CA GLU A 188 3.46 31.25 1.72
C GLU A 188 3.49 31.59 0.22
N GLY A 189 2.31 31.77 -0.36
CA GLY A 189 2.12 32.03 -1.79
C GLY A 189 2.31 30.82 -2.72
N THR A 190 2.59 29.63 -2.18
CA THR A 190 2.71 28.39 -2.97
C THR A 190 1.45 27.54 -2.83
N ILE A 191 0.99 26.94 -3.93
CA ILE A 191 -0.09 25.94 -3.92
C ILE A 191 0.51 24.54 -3.89
N LEU A 192 0.09 23.71 -2.94
CA LEU A 192 0.44 22.30 -2.88
C LEU A 192 -0.65 21.48 -3.58
N ILE A 193 -0.24 20.75 -4.61
CA ILE A 193 -1.08 19.81 -5.35
C ILE A 193 -0.76 18.40 -4.87
N ASN A 194 -1.74 17.71 -4.29
CA ASN A 194 -1.62 16.28 -4.00
C ASN A 194 -2.34 15.50 -5.09
N THR A 195 -1.69 14.50 -5.67
CA THR A 195 -2.19 13.73 -6.82
C THR A 195 -2.09 12.23 -6.62
N ASP A 196 -3.03 11.48 -7.17
CA ASP A 196 -3.05 10.01 -7.16
C ASP A 196 -3.90 9.48 -8.33
N ALA A 197 -3.68 8.22 -8.70
CA ALA A 197 -4.53 7.53 -9.66
C ALA A 197 -4.97 6.13 -9.19
N ALA A 198 -6.22 5.78 -9.49
CA ALA A 198 -6.81 4.48 -9.16
C ALA A 198 -7.18 3.70 -10.43
N VAL A 199 -6.57 2.53 -10.65
CA VAL A 199 -6.84 1.72 -11.84
C VAL A 199 -7.91 0.64 -11.57
N PHE A 200 -9.02 0.69 -12.31
CA PHE A 200 -10.15 -0.24 -12.20
C PHE A 200 -10.15 -1.23 -13.36
N ARG A 201 -9.18 -2.14 -13.39
CA ARG A 201 -8.94 -3.05 -14.53
C ARG A 201 -10.16 -3.86 -14.96
N ALA A 202 -10.96 -4.34 -14.01
CA ALA A 202 -12.15 -5.13 -14.30
C ALA A 202 -13.25 -4.30 -14.98
N ALA A 203 -13.31 -3.00 -14.68
CA ALA A 203 -14.31 -2.08 -15.21
C ALA A 203 -13.85 -1.31 -16.45
N GLY A 204 -12.57 -1.45 -16.86
CA GLY A 204 -12.06 -0.88 -18.10
C GLY A 204 -11.78 0.63 -18.05
N PHE A 205 -11.56 1.19 -16.85
CA PHE A 205 -11.26 2.61 -16.67
C PHE A 205 -10.22 2.84 -15.55
N PHE A 206 -9.74 4.06 -15.44
CA PHE A 206 -8.96 4.54 -14.30
C PHE A 206 -9.50 5.89 -13.83
N GLY A 207 -9.33 6.16 -12.54
CA GLY A 207 -9.68 7.41 -11.89
C GLY A 207 -8.45 8.25 -11.59
N LEU A 208 -8.57 9.55 -11.78
CA LEU A 208 -7.62 10.57 -11.37
C LEU A 208 -8.20 11.28 -10.15
N GLY A 209 -7.36 11.58 -9.15
CA GLY A 209 -7.79 12.28 -7.96
C GLY A 209 -6.73 13.26 -7.50
N PHE A 210 -7.10 14.53 -7.40
CA PHE A 210 -6.17 15.56 -6.94
C PHE A 210 -6.86 16.69 -6.21
N LEU A 211 -6.08 17.40 -5.39
CA LEU A 211 -6.54 18.59 -4.68
C LEU A 211 -5.45 19.64 -4.58
N LEU A 212 -5.87 20.90 -4.63
CA LEU A 212 -5.03 22.09 -4.47
C LEU A 212 -5.27 22.66 -3.09
N ARG A 213 -4.17 22.88 -2.35
CA ARG A 213 -4.19 23.49 -1.03
C ARG A 213 -3.26 24.70 -0.96
N ASP A 214 -3.71 25.75 -0.29
CA ASP A 214 -2.89 26.92 -0.03
C ASP A 214 -1.93 26.70 1.17
N HIS A 215 -1.15 27.73 1.50
CA HIS A 215 -0.23 27.75 2.63
C HIS A 215 -0.91 27.71 4.01
N ASN A 216 -2.23 27.92 4.09
CA ASN A 216 -3.02 27.74 5.30
C ASN A 216 -3.63 26.32 5.39
N GLY A 217 -3.42 25.50 4.35
CA GLY A 217 -4.03 24.18 4.21
C GLY A 217 -5.50 24.21 3.82
N VAL A 218 -6.01 25.36 3.38
CA VAL A 218 -7.35 25.49 2.82
C VAL A 218 -7.38 24.77 1.48
N CYS A 219 -8.39 23.91 1.28
CA CYS A 219 -8.63 23.27 0.00
C CYS A 219 -9.34 24.25 -0.93
N LEU A 220 -8.63 24.67 -1.97
CA LEU A 220 -9.15 25.58 -3.00
C LEU A 220 -9.92 24.81 -4.07
N LEU A 221 -9.37 23.65 -4.45
CA LEU A 221 -9.93 22.78 -5.47
C LEU A 221 -9.74 21.31 -5.07
N ALA A 222 -10.74 20.49 -5.34
CA ALA A 222 -10.62 19.03 -5.33
C ALA A 222 -11.30 18.45 -6.58
N VAL A 223 -10.69 17.47 -7.20
CA VAL A 223 -11.16 16.88 -8.45
C VAL A 223 -11.10 15.37 -8.37
N ASN A 224 -12.14 14.71 -8.90
CA ASN A 224 -12.03 13.34 -9.38
C ASN A 224 -12.47 13.27 -10.85
N GLU A 225 -11.77 12.49 -11.65
CA GLU A 225 -12.06 12.32 -13.07
C GLU A 225 -11.84 10.87 -13.50
N ARG A 226 -12.83 10.29 -14.18
CA ARG A 226 -12.74 8.97 -14.77
C ARG A 226 -12.26 9.07 -16.22
N GLN A 227 -11.21 8.34 -16.55
CA GLN A 227 -10.74 8.16 -17.91
C GLN A 227 -10.94 6.73 -18.38
N THR A 228 -11.42 6.58 -19.61
CA THR A 228 -11.67 5.27 -20.22
C THR A 228 -10.38 4.58 -20.63
N GLY A 229 -10.40 3.25 -20.63
CA GLY A 229 -9.26 2.42 -20.98
C GLY A 229 -8.53 1.85 -19.78
N CYS A 230 -7.62 0.92 -20.06
CA CYS A 230 -6.77 0.29 -19.06
C CYS A 230 -5.33 0.69 -19.30
N THR A 231 -4.68 1.21 -18.26
CA THR A 231 -3.28 1.57 -18.32
C THR A 231 -2.50 1.00 -17.14
N SER A 232 -1.17 1.14 -17.15
CA SER A 232 -0.35 0.76 -16.00
C SER A 232 -0.58 1.76 -14.85
N PRO A 233 -0.46 1.35 -13.57
CA PRO A 233 -0.59 2.30 -12.46
C PRO A 233 0.36 3.49 -12.60
N GLU A 234 1.62 3.27 -12.99
CA GLU A 234 2.59 4.35 -13.21
C GLU A 234 2.17 5.31 -14.34
N THR A 235 1.58 4.79 -15.42
CA THR A 235 1.05 5.61 -16.51
C THR A 235 -0.19 6.40 -16.07
N ALA A 236 -1.05 5.82 -15.23
CA ALA A 236 -2.21 6.51 -14.66
C ALA A 236 -1.75 7.67 -13.74
N GLU A 237 -0.75 7.44 -12.90
CA GLU A 237 -0.10 8.48 -12.08
C GLU A 237 0.46 9.61 -12.94
N ALA A 238 1.18 9.28 -14.02
CA ALA A 238 1.69 10.29 -14.96
C ALA A 238 0.55 11.08 -15.64
N MET A 239 -0.55 10.42 -15.98
CA MET A 239 -1.74 11.07 -16.54
C MET A 239 -2.43 11.98 -15.53
N ALA A 240 -2.49 11.59 -14.25
CA ALA A 240 -2.96 12.45 -13.16
C ALA A 240 -2.11 13.72 -13.08
N ILE A 241 -0.78 13.59 -12.90
CA ILE A 241 0.14 14.73 -12.86
C ILE A 241 -0.05 15.67 -14.05
N ARG A 242 -0.19 15.14 -15.26
CA ARG A 242 -0.42 15.95 -16.46
C ARG A 242 -1.76 16.71 -16.42
N CYS A 243 -2.82 16.07 -15.92
CA CYS A 243 -4.14 16.68 -15.74
C CYS A 243 -4.09 17.80 -14.68
N ASP A 244 -3.44 17.53 -13.56
CA ASP A 244 -3.26 18.46 -12.45
C ASP A 244 -2.54 19.74 -12.86
N LEU A 245 -1.44 19.61 -13.61
CA LEU A 245 -0.69 20.78 -14.09
C LEU A 245 -1.51 21.63 -15.04
N ARG A 246 -2.29 21.01 -15.95
CA ARG A 246 -3.20 21.75 -16.84
C ARG A 246 -4.26 22.50 -16.02
N THR A 247 -4.88 21.80 -15.08
CA THR A 247 -5.92 22.38 -14.22
C THR A 247 -5.36 23.53 -13.38
N ALA A 248 -4.15 23.41 -12.85
CA ALA A 248 -3.51 24.47 -12.07
C ALA A 248 -3.19 25.71 -12.92
N LEU A 249 -2.79 25.54 -14.19
CA LEU A 249 -2.61 26.64 -15.13
C LEU A 249 -3.95 27.31 -15.47
N ASP A 250 -5.00 26.52 -15.70
CA ASP A 250 -6.35 27.00 -16.02
C ASP A 250 -6.98 27.79 -14.85
N GLU A 251 -6.72 27.37 -13.62
CA GLU A 251 -7.12 28.09 -12.39
C GLU A 251 -6.18 29.28 -12.07
N GLY A 252 -5.18 29.54 -12.91
CA GLY A 252 -4.31 30.72 -12.82
C GLY A 252 -3.21 30.64 -11.76
N HIS A 253 -2.92 29.46 -11.22
CA HIS A 253 -1.85 29.29 -10.24
C HIS A 253 -0.48 29.25 -10.92
N GLN A 254 0.44 30.11 -10.47
CA GLN A 254 1.77 30.29 -11.08
C GLN A 254 2.93 29.74 -10.24
N LYS A 255 2.71 29.54 -8.94
CA LYS A 255 3.70 28.99 -8.01
C LYS A 255 3.14 27.74 -7.34
N ILE A 256 3.64 26.58 -7.75
CA ILE A 256 3.09 25.29 -7.33
C ILE A 256 4.17 24.32 -6.85
N MET A 257 3.75 23.42 -5.97
CA MET A 257 4.49 22.23 -5.56
C MET A 257 3.57 21.02 -5.75
N LEU A 258 3.97 20.08 -6.60
CA LEU A 258 3.21 18.87 -6.86
C LEU A 258 3.77 17.68 -6.08
N ALA A 259 2.91 16.99 -5.35
CA ALA A 259 3.22 15.87 -4.48
C ALA A 259 2.53 14.60 -4.96
N SER A 260 3.32 13.55 -5.25
CA SER A 260 2.83 12.21 -5.63
C SER A 260 3.48 11.14 -4.76
N ASP A 261 2.77 10.03 -4.54
CA ASP A 261 3.31 8.83 -3.88
C ASP A 261 4.08 7.91 -4.85
N CYS A 262 4.15 8.28 -6.13
CA CYS A 262 4.82 7.51 -7.16
C CYS A 262 6.28 7.99 -7.32
N LEU A 263 7.20 7.40 -6.56
CA LEU A 263 8.61 7.80 -6.60
C LEU A 263 9.23 7.66 -8.00
N SER A 264 8.84 6.63 -8.77
CA SER A 264 9.40 6.41 -10.10
C SER A 264 9.05 7.53 -11.07
N ILE A 265 7.81 8.03 -11.08
CA ILE A 265 7.43 9.13 -11.96
C ILE A 265 8.08 10.45 -11.53
N ILE A 266 8.16 10.72 -10.21
CA ILE A 266 8.84 11.91 -9.68
C ILE A 266 10.31 11.94 -10.12
N GLN A 267 11.02 10.82 -9.97
CA GLN A 267 12.42 10.70 -10.40
C GLN A 267 12.59 10.91 -11.92
N ARG A 268 11.65 10.42 -12.74
CA ARG A 268 11.70 10.58 -14.20
C ARG A 268 11.47 12.02 -14.62
N ILE A 269 10.48 12.69 -14.04
CA ILE A 269 10.19 14.10 -14.29
C ILE A 269 11.38 14.96 -13.90
N GLN A 270 12.02 14.67 -12.77
CA GLN A 270 13.18 15.42 -12.29
C GLN A 270 14.49 15.09 -13.04
N SER A 271 14.54 13.99 -13.78
CA SER A 271 15.74 13.59 -14.52
C SER A 271 16.01 14.55 -15.69
N VAL A 272 17.28 14.89 -15.94
CA VAL A 272 17.67 15.78 -17.05
C VAL A 272 17.62 15.06 -18.40
N GLY A 273 17.75 13.73 -18.41
CA GLY A 273 17.79 12.93 -19.63
C GLY A 273 16.43 12.76 -20.32
N CYS A 274 16.47 12.31 -21.59
CA CYS A 274 15.28 11.83 -22.28
C CYS A 274 14.85 10.49 -21.68
N ASP A 275 13.59 10.42 -21.24
CA ASP A 275 12.96 9.19 -20.80
C ASP A 275 12.57 8.34 -22.01
N ARG A 276 13.25 7.21 -22.20
CA ARG A 276 13.03 6.29 -23.33
C ARG A 276 12.02 5.17 -23.03
N SER A 277 11.29 5.28 -21.93
CA SER A 277 10.28 4.28 -21.57
C SER A 277 8.95 4.50 -22.26
N THR A 278 8.01 3.58 -21.97
CA THR A 278 6.60 3.70 -22.33
C THR A 278 5.94 4.98 -21.82
N ASN A 279 6.44 5.57 -20.73
CA ASN A 279 5.93 6.84 -20.17
C ASN A 279 6.71 8.06 -20.68
N GLY A 280 7.72 7.89 -21.54
CA GLY A 280 8.61 8.98 -21.95
C GLY A 280 7.90 10.18 -22.58
N ALA A 281 6.88 9.93 -23.40
CA ALA A 281 6.05 10.99 -23.98
C ALA A 281 5.28 11.77 -22.91
N LEU A 282 4.69 11.09 -21.91
CA LEU A 282 3.99 11.73 -20.80
C LEU A 282 4.96 12.54 -19.93
N THR A 283 6.13 11.98 -19.61
CA THR A 283 7.18 12.70 -18.88
C THR A 283 7.59 13.98 -19.63
N SER A 284 7.72 13.92 -20.96
CA SER A 284 8.00 15.08 -21.80
C SER A 284 6.87 16.12 -21.75
N ASP A 285 5.61 15.71 -21.88
CA ASP A 285 4.45 16.59 -21.77
C ASP A 285 4.42 17.30 -20.41
N ILE A 286 4.65 16.56 -19.32
CA ILE A 286 4.66 17.09 -17.95
C ILE A 286 5.77 18.13 -17.80
N LYS A 287 6.97 17.85 -18.31
CA LYS A 287 8.09 18.80 -18.28
C LYS A 287 7.76 20.07 -19.06
N VAL A 288 7.12 19.96 -20.23
CA VAL A 288 6.69 21.14 -21.01
C VAL A 288 5.65 21.95 -20.23
N LEU A 289 4.63 21.31 -19.65
CA LEU A 289 3.62 21.99 -18.83
C LEU A 289 4.24 22.69 -17.62
N ALA A 290 5.24 22.08 -16.98
CA ALA A 290 5.95 22.66 -15.85
C ALA A 290 6.64 24.00 -16.19
N THR A 291 7.00 24.22 -17.46
CA THR A 291 7.58 25.52 -17.91
C THR A 291 6.56 26.66 -17.98
N GLY A 292 5.26 26.37 -17.91
CA GLY A 292 4.21 27.38 -17.90
C GLY A 292 4.04 28.08 -16.54
N PHE A 293 4.70 27.60 -15.49
CA PHE A 293 4.67 28.17 -14.15
C PHE A 293 5.89 29.05 -13.88
N TRP A 294 5.74 30.07 -13.04
CA TRP A 294 6.88 30.84 -12.52
C TRP A 294 7.78 30.00 -11.64
N ASP A 295 7.17 29.10 -10.85
CA ASP A 295 7.88 28.17 -9.99
C ASP A 295 7.06 26.87 -9.88
N CYS A 296 7.66 25.76 -10.30
CA CYS A 296 7.05 24.45 -10.27
C CYS A 296 8.07 23.45 -9.73
N SER A 297 7.73 22.83 -8.62
CA SER A 297 8.55 21.78 -8.00
C SER A 297 7.75 20.49 -7.84
N PHE A 298 8.47 19.37 -7.87
CA PHE A 298 7.89 18.04 -7.70
C PHE A 298 8.47 17.39 -6.46
N MET A 299 7.65 16.74 -5.65
CA MET A 299 8.09 16.02 -4.47
C MET A 299 7.44 14.65 -4.35
N TYR A 300 8.22 13.70 -3.83
CA TYR A 300 7.68 12.42 -3.40
C TYR A 300 7.11 12.53 -1.99
N VAL A 301 5.92 11.99 -1.78
CA VAL A 301 5.27 11.90 -0.47
C VAL A 301 4.93 10.47 -0.12
N ASN A 302 4.77 10.17 1.17
CA ASN A 302 4.29 8.87 1.60
C ASN A 302 2.79 8.74 1.34
N ARG A 303 2.30 7.50 1.16
CA ARG A 303 0.87 7.23 0.99
C ARG A 303 0.00 7.80 2.09
N SER A 304 0.49 7.74 3.34
CA SER A 304 -0.24 8.28 4.50
C SER A 304 -0.48 9.78 4.41
N THR A 305 0.46 10.52 3.80
CA THR A 305 0.36 11.97 3.58
C THR A 305 -0.35 12.34 2.28
N ASN A 306 -0.68 11.34 1.45
CA ASN A 306 -1.38 11.50 0.17
C ASN A 306 -2.80 10.91 0.17
N ALA A 307 -3.32 10.55 1.34
CA ALA A 307 -4.58 9.83 1.48
C ALA A 307 -5.78 10.54 0.84
N ALA A 308 -5.82 11.88 0.86
CA ALA A 308 -6.90 12.66 0.26
C ALA A 308 -6.97 12.47 -1.27
N ALA A 309 -5.83 12.58 -1.97
CA ALA A 309 -5.76 12.36 -3.41
C ALA A 309 -6.16 10.92 -3.78
N HIS A 310 -5.69 9.95 -2.99
CA HIS A 310 -6.04 8.54 -3.16
C HIS A 310 -7.56 8.28 -3.05
N LEU A 311 -8.21 8.84 -2.04
CA LEU A 311 -9.66 8.72 -1.87
C LEU A 311 -10.43 9.38 -3.01
N LEU A 312 -9.98 10.54 -3.50
CA LEU A 312 -10.57 11.18 -4.68
C LEU A 312 -10.45 10.30 -5.93
N ALA A 313 -9.28 9.71 -6.16
CA ALA A 313 -9.06 8.82 -7.30
C ALA A 313 -10.01 7.60 -7.22
N GLN A 314 -10.19 7.03 -6.02
CA GLN A 314 -11.13 5.93 -5.79
C GLN A 314 -12.60 6.30 -6.01
N CYS A 315 -13.02 7.54 -5.73
CA CYS A 315 -14.40 7.99 -5.98
C CYS A 315 -14.80 7.89 -7.46
N SER A 316 -13.83 7.83 -8.36
CA SER A 316 -14.07 7.61 -9.79
C SER A 316 -14.71 6.25 -10.08
N GLU A 317 -14.84 5.34 -9.11
CA GLU A 317 -15.64 4.12 -9.24
C GLU A 317 -17.15 4.43 -9.31
N GLN A 318 -17.62 5.36 -8.48
CA GLN A 318 -19.04 5.72 -8.38
C GLN A 318 -19.41 6.90 -9.29
N THR A 319 -18.46 7.80 -9.56
CA THR A 319 -18.71 9.03 -10.35
C THR A 319 -17.78 9.14 -11.56
N SER A 320 -18.20 9.90 -12.57
CA SER A 320 -17.42 10.09 -13.81
C SER A 320 -16.53 11.32 -13.79
N CYS A 321 -16.97 12.44 -13.20
CA CYS A 321 -16.17 13.65 -13.03
C CYS A 321 -16.84 14.55 -11.99
N ASN A 322 -16.09 15.03 -11.01
CA ASN A 322 -16.54 16.08 -10.10
C ASN A 322 -15.42 17.08 -9.87
N VAL A 323 -15.79 18.36 -9.86
CA VAL A 323 -14.91 19.48 -9.54
C VAL A 323 -15.53 20.25 -8.38
N TYR A 324 -14.84 20.29 -7.26
CA TYR A 324 -15.27 20.97 -6.04
C TYR A 324 -14.40 22.21 -5.84
N ARG A 325 -15.01 23.40 -5.95
CA ARG A 325 -14.35 24.70 -5.71
C ARG A 325 -14.74 25.23 -4.35
N ASP A 326 -13.74 25.60 -3.54
CA ASP A 326 -13.90 26.17 -2.21
C ASP A 326 -14.77 25.34 -1.25
N VAL A 327 -14.97 24.05 -1.56
CA VAL A 327 -15.79 23.12 -0.80
C VAL A 327 -15.04 21.81 -0.67
N ILE A 328 -15.00 21.28 0.56
CA ILE A 328 -14.37 20.00 0.86
C ILE A 328 -15.36 18.87 0.55
N PRO A 329 -15.03 17.94 -0.37
CA PRO A 329 -15.83 16.75 -0.63
C PRO A 329 -15.93 15.86 0.62
N GLU A 330 -17.11 15.26 0.86
CA GLU A 330 -17.30 14.32 1.98
C GLU A 330 -16.23 13.22 2.06
N PRO A 331 -15.81 12.56 0.95
CA PRO A 331 -14.84 11.48 1.01
C PRO A 331 -13.48 11.85 1.61
N ILE A 332 -13.08 13.13 1.55
CA ILE A 332 -11.79 13.59 2.05
C ILE A 332 -11.90 14.49 3.28
N ARG A 333 -13.11 14.79 3.74
CA ARG A 333 -13.37 15.73 4.85
C ARG A 333 -12.59 15.37 6.11
N GLU A 334 -12.65 14.11 6.53
CA GLU A 334 -11.95 13.65 7.74
C GLU A 334 -10.43 13.72 7.61
N VAL A 335 -9.90 13.41 6.43
CA VAL A 335 -8.46 13.49 6.16
C VAL A 335 -7.97 14.92 6.31
N LEU A 336 -8.65 15.88 5.66
CA LEU A 336 -8.27 17.29 5.72
C LEU A 336 -8.42 17.88 7.12
N LEU A 337 -9.48 17.52 7.85
CA LEU A 337 -9.64 17.93 9.25
C LEU A 337 -8.50 17.41 10.12
N SER A 338 -8.05 16.17 9.89
CA SER A 338 -6.96 15.57 10.64
C SER A 338 -5.59 16.19 10.34
N ASP A 339 -5.41 16.69 9.11
CA ASP A 339 -4.21 17.43 8.67
C ASP A 339 -4.14 18.80 9.36
N LEU A 340 -5.28 19.52 9.42
CA LEU A 340 -5.38 20.86 10.03
C LEU A 340 -5.34 20.83 11.57
N SER A 341 -5.94 19.82 12.21
CA SER A 341 -6.00 19.74 13.68
C SER A 341 -4.64 19.47 14.33
N LYS A 342 -3.63 19.08 13.55
CA LYS A 342 -2.31 18.62 14.03
C LYS A 342 -1.15 19.50 13.58
N SER A 343 -1.39 20.50 12.72
CA SER A 343 -0.46 21.59 12.38
C SER A 343 -0.51 22.72 13.42
N CYS A 344 -1.63 22.88 14.13
CA CYS A 344 -1.79 23.89 15.18
C CYS A 344 -1.25 23.41 16.54
N GLY A 345 0.07 23.33 16.66
CA GLY A 345 0.73 23.43 17.96
C GLY A 345 0.61 24.87 18.47
N ILE A 346 -0.29 25.09 19.43
CA ILE A 346 -0.48 26.34 20.21
C ILE A 346 -1.09 27.51 19.42
N ILE A 347 -2.39 27.76 19.62
CA ILE A 347 -2.96 28.97 20.27
C ILE A 347 -4.41 28.61 20.63
N SER A 348 -4.59 28.04 21.82
CA SER A 348 -5.90 28.07 22.48
C SER A 348 -6.04 29.44 23.13
N LYS A 349 -6.62 30.41 22.41
CA LYS A 349 -7.28 31.55 23.03
C LYS A 349 -8.78 31.40 22.81
N LYS A 350 -9.42 30.69 23.75
CA LYS A 350 -10.87 30.81 23.98
C LYS A 350 -11.20 32.28 24.25
N LYS A 351 -11.71 33.02 23.26
CA LYS A 351 -12.52 34.20 23.56
C LYS A 351 -13.93 33.72 23.89
N LYS A 352 -14.25 33.75 25.19
CA LYS A 352 -15.63 33.71 25.68
C LYS A 352 -16.38 34.88 25.05
N VAL A 353 -17.40 34.58 24.25
CA VAL A 353 -18.45 35.56 23.92
C VAL A 353 -19.42 35.53 25.11
N CYS A 354 -19.40 36.58 25.92
CA CYS A 354 -20.43 36.84 26.90
C CYS A 354 -21.65 37.42 26.17
N PHE A 355 -22.79 36.74 26.28
CA PHE A 355 -24.08 37.34 25.96
C PHE A 355 -24.44 38.37 27.03
N HIS A 356 -24.82 39.58 26.63
CA HIS A 356 -25.65 40.46 27.45
C HIS A 356 -26.96 40.69 26.70
N LYS A 357 -28.05 40.62 27.46
CA LYS A 357 -29.44 40.82 27.05
C LYS A 357 -29.69 42.22 26.52
#